data_AF-A0A2G8MT71-F1
#
_entry.id   AF-A0A2G8MT71-F1
#
_cell.length_a   1.000
_cell.length_b   1.000
_cell.length_c   1.000
_cell.angle_alpha   90.00
_cell.angle_beta   90.00
_cell.angle_gamma   90.00
#
_symmetry.space_group_name_H-M   'P 1'
#
loop_
_entity.id
_entity.type
_entity.pdbx_description
1 polymer ?
#
loop_
_entity_poly.entity_id
_entity_poly.type
_entity_poly.pdbx_seq_one_letter_code
_entity_poly.pdbx_strand_id
1 'polypeptide(L)'
;MDSFVPYPLFPPFVLLGDHQGLERPINNDVRTRLDTLDPELKAFQTWRFGIDFLTKQCQRPQFTPRHYKMVCPVLETMMHWSWSIRHKSIPEWQETDAREFMHFVMRLPMSWISKTGGTRYLLGKAVFAVKPINDNWRPIVRKQLAGDSVPTDSIPSSASIPESRSDFALGTDQHRQVFMHGGRDFFRLSRYRSDYNDTESVRWSKTDRLRGSPEENTDEFYAGPAGRSDVDGSIPGRAR
;
A
#
# COMPACT_ATOMS: atom_id res chain seq x y z
N MET A 1 -5.28 -24.24 12.02
CA MET A 1 -5.19 -22.78 11.83
C MET A 1 -5.48 -22.52 10.37
N ASP A 2 -6.56 -21.80 10.08
CA ASP A 2 -6.90 -21.43 8.71
C ASP A 2 -5.78 -20.57 8.15
N SER A 3 -5.24 -20.98 7.01
CA SER A 3 -4.12 -20.31 6.37
C SER A 3 -4.60 -18.96 5.82
N PHE A 4 -4.06 -17.85 6.33
CA PHE A 4 -4.39 -16.51 5.84
C PHE A 4 -4.24 -16.43 4.32
N VAL A 5 -5.24 -15.83 3.66
CA VAL A 5 -5.28 -15.64 2.21
C VAL A 5 -5.09 -14.16 1.87
N PRO A 6 -3.98 -13.78 1.20
CA PRO A 6 -3.76 -12.42 0.75
C PRO A 6 -4.80 -11.95 -0.26
N TYR A 7 -5.01 -10.64 -0.28
CA TYR A 7 -5.91 -9.96 -1.20
C TYR A 7 -5.25 -8.72 -1.81
N PRO A 8 -5.67 -8.22 -2.98
CA PRO A 8 -5.07 -7.03 -3.54
C PRO A 8 -5.35 -5.81 -2.67
N LEU A 9 -4.33 -4.99 -2.45
CA LEU A 9 -4.38 -3.74 -1.68
C LEU A 9 -4.36 -2.51 -2.58
N PHE A 10 -3.67 -2.59 -3.71
CA PHE A 10 -3.44 -1.44 -4.57
C PHE A 10 -4.38 -1.42 -5.78
N PRO A 11 -4.67 -0.24 -6.33
CA PRO A 11 -5.50 -0.11 -7.52
C PRO A 11 -4.79 -0.66 -8.78
N PRO A 12 -5.52 -0.86 -9.89
CA PRO A 12 -4.93 -0.94 -11.21
C PRO A 12 -4.03 0.27 -11.50
N PHE A 13 -2.95 0.07 -12.27
CA PHE A 13 -1.97 1.12 -12.59
C PHE A 13 -2.61 2.42 -13.09
N VAL A 14 -3.62 2.31 -13.96
CA VAL A 14 -4.33 3.46 -14.56
C VAL A 14 -5.10 4.31 -13.55
N LEU A 15 -5.40 3.76 -12.36
CA LEU A 15 -6.11 4.45 -11.27
C LEU A 15 -5.17 4.83 -10.11
N LEU A 16 -3.85 4.65 -10.27
CA LEU A 16 -2.91 4.93 -9.19
C LEU A 16 -2.91 6.41 -8.79
N GLY A 17 -3.00 7.31 -9.78
CA GLY A 17 -3.05 8.76 -9.55
C GLY A 17 -4.25 9.19 -8.71
N ASP A 18 -5.41 8.56 -8.92
CA ASP A 18 -6.65 8.85 -8.17
C ASP A 18 -6.52 8.55 -6.67
N HIS A 19 -5.54 7.75 -6.28
CA HIS A 19 -5.30 7.36 -4.89
C HIS A 19 -4.24 8.22 -4.20
N GLN A 20 -3.51 9.07 -4.94
CA GLN A 20 -2.44 9.87 -4.38
C GLN A 20 -3.00 10.87 -3.35
N GLY A 21 -2.40 10.92 -2.16
CA GLY A 21 -2.82 11.80 -1.08
C GLY A 21 -4.06 11.33 -0.29
N LEU A 22 -4.71 10.23 -0.70
CA LEU A 22 -5.84 9.68 0.06
C LEU A 22 -5.36 8.99 1.34
N GLU A 23 -6.18 9.07 2.38
CA GLU A 23 -5.93 8.37 3.65
C GLU A 23 -6.42 6.92 3.62
N ARG A 24 -7.39 6.61 2.76
CA ARG A 24 -8.01 5.29 2.63
C ARG A 24 -8.17 4.88 1.17
N PRO A 25 -8.19 3.56 0.86
CA PRO A 25 -8.45 3.06 -0.48
C PRO A 25 -9.84 3.49 -1.00
N ILE A 26 -9.95 3.72 -2.31
CA ILE A 26 -11.23 3.99 -2.98
C ILE A 26 -12.12 2.74 -2.99
N ASN A 27 -11.53 1.55 -3.18
CA ASN A 27 -12.26 0.29 -3.22
C ASN A 27 -12.79 -0.12 -1.83
N ASN A 28 -14.10 -0.32 -1.74
CA ASN A 28 -14.81 -0.61 -0.49
C ASN A 28 -14.41 -1.96 0.12
N ASP A 29 -14.19 -3.00 -0.69
CA ASP A 29 -13.77 -4.31 -0.18
C ASP A 29 -12.38 -4.24 0.45
N VAL A 30 -11.44 -3.54 -0.20
CA VAL A 30 -10.10 -3.33 0.36
C VAL A 30 -10.19 -2.55 1.67
N ARG A 31 -10.98 -1.48 1.72
CA ARG A 31 -11.17 -0.68 2.94
C ARG A 31 -11.73 -1.54 4.07
N THR A 32 -12.79 -2.29 3.79
CA THR A 32 -13.43 -3.18 4.77
C THR A 32 -12.44 -4.21 5.31
N ARG A 33 -11.64 -4.85 4.46
CA ARG A 33 -10.65 -5.82 4.92
C ARG A 33 -9.54 -5.17 5.76
N LEU A 34 -9.09 -3.96 5.42
CA LEU A 34 -8.14 -3.22 6.24
C LEU A 34 -8.72 -2.80 7.61
N ASP A 35 -10.01 -2.44 7.67
CA ASP A 35 -10.69 -2.10 8.92
C ASP A 35 -10.81 -3.31 9.88
N THR A 36 -10.68 -4.55 9.39
CA THR A 36 -10.67 -5.76 10.25
C THR A 36 -9.34 -6.03 10.94
N LEU A 37 -8.27 -5.34 10.53
CA LEU A 37 -6.95 -5.51 11.13
C LEU A 37 -6.84 -4.75 12.44
N ASP A 38 -5.96 -5.21 13.33
CA ASP A 38 -5.62 -4.52 14.56
C ASP A 38 -5.14 -3.08 14.26
N PRO A 39 -5.75 -2.05 14.88
CA PRO A 39 -5.34 -0.65 14.72
C PRO A 39 -3.84 -0.40 14.99
N GLU A 40 -3.20 -1.15 15.88
CA GLU A 40 -1.76 -1.02 16.19
C GLU A 40 -0.87 -1.36 14.98
N LEU A 41 -1.38 -2.14 14.02
CA LEU A 41 -0.67 -2.46 12.78
C LEU A 41 -0.61 -1.30 11.78
N LYS A 42 -1.35 -0.21 12.06
CA LYS A 42 -1.38 1.04 11.26
C LYS A 42 -1.57 0.75 9.76
N ALA A 43 -2.54 -0.10 9.44
CA ALA A 43 -2.71 -0.68 8.10
C ALA A 43 -3.00 0.38 7.02
N PHE A 44 -3.87 1.35 7.29
CA PHE A 44 -4.15 2.47 6.38
C PHE A 44 -2.93 3.36 6.14
N GLN A 45 -2.18 3.67 7.20
CA GLN A 45 -0.95 4.46 7.08
C GLN A 45 0.09 3.74 6.21
N THR A 46 0.28 2.45 6.45
CA THR A 46 1.18 1.60 5.69
C THR A 46 0.74 1.47 4.23
N TRP A 47 -0.56 1.32 3.97
CA TRP A 47 -1.13 1.35 2.62
C TRP A 47 -0.83 2.67 1.91
N ARG A 48 -1.03 3.81 2.58
CA ARG A 48 -0.72 5.15 2.04
C ARG A 48 0.75 5.29 1.68
N PHE A 49 1.66 4.81 2.53
CA PHE A 49 3.09 4.75 2.19
C PHE A 49 3.35 3.92 0.93
N GLY A 50 2.61 2.83 0.73
CA GLY A 50 2.67 2.02 -0.50
C GLY A 50 2.24 2.79 -1.74
N ILE A 51 1.11 3.52 -1.66
CA ILE A 51 0.64 4.38 -2.75
C ILE A 51 1.67 5.47 -3.09
N ASP A 52 2.21 6.16 -2.09
CA ASP A 52 3.19 7.21 -2.29
C ASP A 52 4.48 6.66 -2.90
N PHE A 53 4.94 5.49 -2.43
CA PHE A 53 6.08 4.81 -3.01
C PHE A 53 5.83 4.45 -4.47
N LEU A 54 4.72 3.78 -4.79
CA LEU A 54 4.39 3.38 -6.15
C LEU A 54 4.28 4.60 -7.07
N THR A 55 3.63 5.66 -6.62
CA THR A 55 3.50 6.92 -7.36
C THR A 55 4.86 7.54 -7.67
N LYS A 56 5.75 7.60 -6.66
CA LYS A 56 7.13 8.07 -6.84
C LYS A 56 7.92 7.20 -7.82
N GLN A 57 7.74 5.88 -7.80
CA GLN A 57 8.38 4.99 -8.77
C GLN A 57 7.90 5.26 -10.20
N CYS A 58 6.61 5.56 -10.39
CA CYS A 58 6.01 5.86 -11.69
C CYS A 58 6.54 7.15 -12.34
N GLN A 59 7.10 8.07 -11.56
CA GLN A 59 7.72 9.30 -12.06
C GLN A 59 9.10 9.05 -12.72
N ARG A 60 9.67 7.85 -12.57
CA ARG A 60 10.95 7.50 -13.20
C ARG A 60 10.73 7.26 -14.72
N PRO A 61 11.53 7.86 -15.62
CA PRO A 61 11.32 7.77 -17.07
C PRO A 61 11.23 6.34 -17.64
N GLN A 62 11.95 5.40 -17.02
CA GLN A 62 12.00 3.99 -17.40
C GLN A 62 10.89 3.13 -16.77
N PHE A 63 10.07 3.70 -15.89
CA PHE A 63 9.01 2.94 -15.22
C PHE A 63 7.85 2.71 -16.18
N THR A 64 7.40 1.46 -16.26
CA THR A 64 6.35 1.04 -17.20
C THR A 64 5.28 0.24 -16.45
N PRO A 65 4.08 0.04 -17.03
CA PRO A 65 3.06 -0.81 -16.42
C PRO A 65 3.56 -2.23 -16.07
N ARG A 66 4.57 -2.74 -16.79
CA ARG A 66 5.22 -4.02 -16.46
C ARG A 66 5.96 -3.95 -15.12
N HIS A 67 6.67 -2.86 -14.85
CA HIS A 67 7.32 -2.63 -13.56
C HIS A 67 6.32 -2.57 -12.42
N TYR A 68 5.18 -1.89 -12.63
CA TYR A 68 4.08 -1.88 -11.65
C TYR A 68 3.60 -3.30 -11.31
N LYS A 69 3.38 -4.14 -12.34
CA LYS A 69 2.96 -5.55 -12.17
C LYS A 69 3.99 -6.40 -11.42
N MET A 70 5.27 -6.02 -11.43
CA MET A 70 6.33 -6.72 -10.68
C MET A 70 6.47 -6.21 -9.26
N VAL A 71 6.45 -4.89 -9.04
CA VAL A 71 6.68 -4.26 -7.73
C VAL A 71 5.44 -4.36 -6.83
N CYS A 72 4.25 -4.19 -7.39
CA CYS A 72 3.03 -4.15 -6.59
C CYS A 72 2.80 -5.43 -5.77
N PRO A 73 2.91 -6.65 -6.33
CA PRO A 73 2.71 -7.87 -5.54
C PRO A 73 3.77 -8.08 -4.45
N VAL A 74 4.98 -7.51 -4.61
CA VAL A 74 6.03 -7.52 -3.59
C VAL A 74 5.57 -6.77 -2.36
N LEU A 75 5.08 -5.54 -2.56
CA LEU A 75 4.59 -4.68 -1.49
C LEU A 75 3.39 -5.29 -0.79
N GLU A 76 2.45 -5.86 -1.56
CA GLU A 76 1.30 -6.58 -1.00
C GLU A 76 1.75 -7.78 -0.18
N THR A 77 2.76 -8.52 -0.66
CA THR A 77 3.31 -9.65 0.08
C THR A 77 3.94 -9.21 1.39
N MET A 78 4.73 -8.13 1.38
CA MET A 78 5.32 -7.56 2.59
C MET A 78 4.27 -7.12 3.60
N MET A 79 3.27 -6.35 3.15
CA MET A 79 2.19 -5.83 3.98
C MET A 79 1.38 -6.94 4.63
N HIS A 80 0.91 -7.89 3.83
CA HIS A 80 0.17 -9.02 4.38
C HIS A 80 1.03 -9.83 5.35
N TRP A 81 2.30 -10.09 5.03
CA TRP A 81 3.16 -10.89 5.92
C TRP A 81 3.37 -10.17 7.26
N SER A 82 3.57 -8.85 7.19
CA SER A 82 3.67 -7.97 8.35
C SER A 82 2.47 -8.13 9.29
N TRP A 83 1.26 -8.08 8.73
CA TRP A 83 0.03 -8.02 9.51
C TRP A 83 -0.47 -9.40 9.96
N SER A 84 -0.40 -10.39 9.08
CA SER A 84 -1.04 -11.69 9.31
C SER A 84 -0.12 -12.74 9.93
N ILE A 85 1.20 -12.59 9.80
CA ILE A 85 2.17 -13.57 10.31
C ILE A 85 3.04 -12.94 11.38
N ARG A 86 3.61 -11.76 11.11
CA ARG A 86 4.51 -11.10 12.05
C ARG A 86 3.78 -10.33 13.15
N HIS A 87 2.52 -9.94 12.90
CA HIS A 87 1.68 -9.09 13.73
C HIS A 87 2.41 -7.81 14.17
N LYS A 88 3.00 -7.13 13.19
CA LYS A 88 3.80 -5.92 13.42
C LYS A 88 3.56 -4.90 12.33
N SER A 89 3.63 -3.61 12.66
CA SER A 89 3.61 -2.56 11.64
C SER A 89 4.93 -2.55 10.86
N ILE A 90 4.90 -2.25 9.56
CA ILE A 90 6.11 -2.26 8.73
C ILE A 90 7.18 -1.29 9.24
N PRO A 91 6.86 -0.04 9.63
CA PRO A 91 7.87 0.91 10.11
C PRO A 91 8.68 0.40 11.30
N GLU A 92 8.08 -0.45 12.14
CA GLU A 92 8.71 -1.02 13.33
C GLU A 92 9.56 -2.26 13.06
N TRP A 93 9.57 -2.79 11.83
CA TRP A 93 10.40 -3.95 11.51
C TRP A 93 11.86 -3.69 11.85
N GLN A 94 12.51 -4.69 12.40
CA GLN A 94 13.94 -4.73 12.64
C GLN A 94 14.63 -5.61 11.60
N GLU A 95 15.96 -5.68 11.63
CA GLU A 95 16.72 -6.51 10.70
C GLU A 95 16.32 -7.99 10.76
N THR A 96 15.99 -8.48 11.97
CA THR A 96 15.49 -9.84 12.18
C THR A 96 14.17 -10.06 11.45
N ASP A 97 13.24 -9.10 11.51
CA ASP A 97 11.94 -9.18 10.84
C ASP A 97 12.13 -9.22 9.31
N ALA A 98 13.03 -8.39 8.78
CA ALA A 98 13.38 -8.41 7.36
C ALA A 98 13.99 -9.75 6.94
N ARG A 99 14.84 -10.36 7.77
CA ARG A 99 15.45 -11.68 7.52
C ARG A 99 14.40 -12.79 7.52
N GLU A 100 13.48 -12.78 8.49
CA GLU A 100 12.37 -13.74 8.55
C GLU A 100 11.44 -13.61 7.35
N PHE A 101 11.11 -12.38 6.95
CA PHE A 101 10.37 -12.13 5.72
C PHE A 101 11.09 -12.74 4.51
N MET A 102 12.41 -12.62 4.44
CA MET A 102 13.20 -13.26 3.38
C MET A 102 13.11 -14.77 3.37
N HIS A 103 13.18 -15.41 4.54
CA HIS A 103 12.96 -16.85 4.66
C HIS A 103 11.55 -17.25 4.24
N PHE A 104 10.54 -16.47 4.62
CA PHE A 104 9.15 -16.69 4.24
C PHE A 104 8.96 -16.64 2.72
N VAL A 105 9.51 -15.62 2.05
CA VAL A 105 9.38 -15.46 0.59
C VAL A 105 10.02 -16.62 -0.17
N MET A 106 11.11 -17.19 0.35
CA MET A 106 11.73 -18.38 -0.23
C MET A 106 10.87 -19.65 -0.07
N ARG A 107 9.94 -19.68 0.89
CA ARG A 107 9.10 -20.85 1.22
C ARG A 107 7.63 -20.46 1.40
N LEU A 108 7.11 -19.69 0.44
CA LEU A 108 5.72 -19.21 0.50
C LEU A 108 4.70 -20.36 0.59
N PRO A 109 3.71 -20.26 1.48
CA PRO A 109 2.58 -21.19 1.54
C PRO A 109 1.77 -21.21 0.25
N MET A 110 1.10 -22.33 -0.03
CA MET A 110 0.24 -22.48 -1.21
C MET A 110 -0.92 -21.48 -1.25
N SER A 111 -1.40 -21.04 -0.08
CA SER A 111 -2.43 -20.00 0.05
C SER A 111 -1.97 -18.61 -0.43
N TRP A 112 -0.68 -18.41 -0.75
CA TRP A 112 -0.12 -17.17 -1.29
C TRP A 112 0.24 -17.26 -2.78
N ILE A 113 -0.04 -18.42 -3.39
CA ILE A 113 0.41 -18.76 -4.74
C ILE A 113 -0.79 -19.09 -5.63
N SER A 114 -0.88 -18.41 -6.78
CA SER A 114 -1.82 -18.75 -7.84
C SER A 114 -1.12 -19.56 -8.93
N LYS A 115 -1.84 -20.53 -9.51
CA LYS A 115 -1.37 -21.33 -10.65
C LYS A 115 -1.46 -20.58 -11.98
N THR A 116 -2.53 -19.78 -12.16
CA THR A 116 -2.91 -19.20 -13.45
C THR A 116 -2.75 -17.68 -13.53
N GLY A 117 -2.51 -17.01 -12.40
CA GLY A 117 -2.34 -15.55 -12.37
C GLY A 117 -3.65 -14.81 -12.62
N GLY A 118 -4.67 -15.13 -11.83
CA GLY A 118 -6.00 -14.51 -11.91
C GLY A 118 -5.97 -12.98 -11.86
N THR A 119 -7.06 -12.33 -12.32
CA THR A 119 -7.20 -10.88 -12.20
C THR A 119 -7.30 -10.48 -10.73
N ARG A 120 -6.81 -9.29 -10.35
CA ARG A 120 -6.87 -8.79 -8.96
C ARG A 120 -8.30 -8.53 -8.50
N TYR A 121 -9.08 -7.91 -9.38
CA TYR A 121 -10.49 -7.61 -9.18
C TYR A 121 -11.30 -8.36 -10.23
N LEU A 122 -12.54 -8.72 -9.93
CA LEU A 122 -13.41 -9.41 -10.88
C LEU A 122 -13.66 -8.53 -12.11
N LEU A 123 -13.68 -9.11 -13.30
CA LEU A 123 -13.98 -8.37 -14.53
C LEU A 123 -15.47 -7.98 -14.55
N GLY A 124 -15.78 -6.78 -15.03
CA GLY A 124 -17.15 -6.26 -15.05
C GLY A 124 -17.22 -4.77 -15.29
N LYS A 125 -18.44 -4.26 -15.51
CA LYS A 125 -18.76 -2.85 -15.78
C LYS A 125 -18.81 -1.97 -14.53
N ALA A 126 -18.72 -2.57 -13.35
CA ALA A 126 -18.74 -1.84 -12.08
C ALA A 126 -17.57 -0.84 -11.98
N VAL A 127 -17.86 0.34 -11.43
CA VAL A 127 -16.84 1.32 -11.08
C VAL A 127 -15.90 0.75 -10.01
N PHE A 128 -14.65 1.20 -10.00
CA PHE A 128 -13.61 0.62 -9.16
C PHE A 128 -13.95 0.59 -7.66
N ALA A 129 -14.67 1.61 -7.17
CA ALA A 129 -15.07 1.73 -5.77
C ALA A 129 -15.89 0.52 -5.24
N VAL A 130 -16.73 -0.07 -6.10
CA VAL A 130 -17.62 -1.20 -5.74
C VAL A 130 -17.24 -2.49 -6.48
N LYS A 131 -16.05 -2.53 -7.07
CA LYS A 131 -15.60 -3.68 -7.87
C LYS A 131 -15.09 -4.79 -6.94
N PRO A 132 -15.67 -6.00 -6.98
CA PRO A 132 -15.29 -7.04 -6.04
C PRO A 132 -13.85 -7.50 -6.22
N ILE A 133 -13.21 -7.84 -5.10
CA ILE A 133 -11.93 -8.56 -5.11
C ILE A 133 -12.13 -9.94 -5.74
N ASN A 134 -11.16 -10.40 -6.52
CA ASN A 134 -11.14 -11.80 -6.97
C ASN A 134 -10.54 -12.68 -5.87
N ASP A 135 -11.35 -13.49 -5.22
CA ASP A 135 -10.90 -14.39 -4.14
C ASP A 135 -9.93 -15.49 -4.60
N ASN A 136 -9.79 -15.71 -5.91
CA ASN A 136 -8.78 -16.61 -6.48
C ASN A 136 -7.44 -15.92 -6.79
N TRP A 137 -7.37 -14.60 -6.62
CA TRP A 137 -6.14 -13.85 -6.82
C TRP A 137 -5.12 -14.17 -5.74
N ARG A 138 -3.85 -14.27 -6.12
CA ARG A 138 -2.73 -14.38 -5.18
C ARG A 138 -1.58 -13.50 -5.67
N PRO A 139 -0.75 -12.95 -4.74
CA PRO A 139 0.34 -12.05 -5.10
C PRO A 139 1.41 -12.74 -5.95
N ILE A 140 1.60 -14.05 -5.79
CA ILE A 140 2.68 -14.78 -6.44
C ILE A 140 2.10 -15.80 -7.42
N VAL A 141 2.62 -15.85 -8.65
CA VAL A 141 2.08 -16.72 -9.72
C VAL A 141 3.10 -17.77 -10.14
N ARG A 142 2.91 -19.03 -9.72
CA ARG A 142 3.80 -20.15 -10.11
C ARG A 142 3.11 -21.03 -11.15
N LYS A 143 3.51 -20.86 -12.41
CA LYS A 143 2.96 -21.61 -13.56
C LYS A 143 3.29 -23.10 -13.53
N GLN A 144 4.41 -23.50 -12.95
CA GLN A 144 4.86 -24.90 -12.92
C GLN A 144 3.92 -25.83 -12.14
N LEU A 145 3.14 -25.30 -11.17
CA LEU A 145 2.14 -26.08 -10.41
C LEU A 145 0.86 -26.42 -11.21
N ALA A 146 0.76 -25.95 -12.46
CA ALA A 146 -0.35 -26.25 -13.36
C ALA A 146 -0.10 -27.52 -14.21
N GLY A 147 1.14 -28.05 -14.23
CA GLY A 147 1.54 -29.18 -15.09
C GLY A 147 1.40 -30.58 -14.47
N ASP A 148 1.14 -30.70 -13.17
CA ASP A 148 1.21 -32.00 -12.46
C ASP A 148 -0.11 -32.81 -12.49
N SER A 149 -1.10 -32.42 -13.28
CA SER A 149 -2.32 -33.20 -13.51
C SER A 149 -2.22 -33.99 -14.81
N VAL A 150 -1.27 -34.91 -14.90
CA VAL A 150 -1.30 -36.00 -15.89
C VAL A 150 -1.90 -37.22 -15.18
N PRO A 151 -2.99 -37.82 -15.69
CA PRO A 151 -3.55 -39.04 -15.11
C PRO A 151 -2.49 -40.13 -15.06
N THR A 152 -2.29 -40.69 -13.87
CA THR A 152 -1.33 -41.77 -13.60
C THR A 152 -1.87 -43.08 -14.16
N ASP A 153 -1.81 -43.28 -15.47
CA ASP A 153 -2.04 -44.59 -16.10
C ASP A 153 -1.35 -44.63 -17.47
N SER A 154 -0.01 -44.69 -17.47
CA SER A 154 0.84 -45.35 -18.50
C SER A 154 2.30 -44.91 -18.34
N ILE A 155 3.08 -45.66 -17.55
CA ILE A 155 4.54 -45.60 -17.60
C ILE A 155 5.02 -46.57 -18.68
N PRO A 156 5.92 -46.15 -19.58
CA PRO A 156 7.08 -46.97 -19.91
C PRO A 156 8.32 -46.34 -19.27
N SER A 157 9.02 -47.19 -18.53
CA SER A 157 10.30 -46.92 -17.91
C SER A 157 11.33 -46.53 -18.99
N SER A 158 12.31 -45.69 -18.62
CA SER A 158 13.43 -45.21 -19.45
C SER A 158 13.20 -43.91 -20.24
N ALA A 159 13.16 -42.78 -19.52
CA ALA A 159 13.81 -41.56 -19.99
C ALA A 159 14.33 -40.79 -18.77
N SER A 160 15.61 -40.45 -18.78
CA SER A 160 16.25 -39.56 -17.82
C SER A 160 15.46 -38.25 -17.76
N ILE A 161 14.71 -38.05 -16.67
CA ILE A 161 14.03 -36.80 -16.37
C ILE A 161 15.14 -35.74 -16.29
N PRO A 162 15.20 -34.75 -17.20
CA PRO A 162 16.07 -33.62 -16.98
C PRO A 162 15.54 -32.95 -15.72
N GLU A 163 16.38 -32.76 -14.70
CA GLU A 163 16.08 -31.87 -13.59
C GLU A 163 15.76 -30.49 -14.16
N SER A 164 14.48 -30.27 -14.45
CA SER A 164 13.94 -29.02 -14.96
C SER A 164 14.05 -28.02 -13.82
N ARG A 165 15.19 -27.32 -13.83
CA ARG A 165 15.49 -26.19 -12.97
C ARG A 165 14.26 -25.27 -12.95
N SER A 166 13.69 -25.10 -11.75
CA SER A 166 12.38 -24.49 -11.56
C SER A 166 12.32 -23.04 -12.05
N ASP A 167 11.57 -22.78 -13.12
CA ASP A 167 11.14 -21.43 -13.50
C ASP A 167 10.04 -20.96 -12.54
N PHE A 168 10.49 -20.48 -11.39
CA PHE A 168 9.70 -19.94 -10.29
C PHE A 168 9.11 -18.55 -10.67
N ALA A 169 8.04 -18.13 -9.99
CA ALA A 169 7.45 -16.78 -10.11
C ALA A 169 8.39 -15.64 -9.66
N LEU A 170 9.38 -15.98 -8.85
CA LEU A 170 10.53 -15.16 -8.45
C LEU A 170 11.83 -15.66 -9.11
N GLY A 171 11.71 -16.55 -10.10
CA GLY A 171 12.72 -17.53 -10.54
C GLY A 171 13.74 -17.05 -11.53
N THR A 172 13.69 -15.77 -11.91
CA THR A 172 14.87 -15.13 -12.49
C THR A 172 15.56 -14.34 -11.40
N ASP A 173 16.88 -14.31 -11.39
CA ASP A 173 17.65 -13.43 -10.50
C ASP A 173 17.13 -11.98 -10.57
N GLN A 174 16.63 -11.57 -11.73
CA GLN A 174 15.98 -10.28 -11.93
C GLN A 174 14.70 -10.09 -11.09
N HIS A 175 13.79 -11.07 -11.05
CA HIS A 175 12.60 -10.96 -10.19
C HIS A 175 12.98 -10.96 -8.71
N ARG A 176 13.95 -11.78 -8.32
CA ARG A 176 14.49 -11.78 -6.96
C ARG A 176 15.10 -10.41 -6.62
N GLN A 177 15.89 -9.84 -7.52
CA GLN A 177 16.47 -8.52 -7.33
C GLN A 177 15.39 -7.44 -7.26
N VAL A 178 14.39 -7.43 -8.14
CA VAL A 178 13.31 -6.43 -8.09
C VAL A 178 12.49 -6.55 -6.81
N PHE A 179 12.15 -7.78 -6.41
CA PHE A 179 11.46 -8.08 -5.16
C PHE A 179 12.27 -7.55 -3.97
N MET A 180 13.58 -7.82 -3.98
CA MET A 180 14.48 -7.41 -2.91
C MET A 180 14.77 -5.92 -2.85
N HIS A 181 14.98 -5.27 -3.98
CA HIS A 181 15.31 -3.85 -4.03
C HIS A 181 14.06 -3.01 -3.81
N GLY A 182 12.95 -3.34 -4.47
CA GLY A 182 11.69 -2.64 -4.29
C GLY A 182 11.17 -2.74 -2.85
N GLY A 183 11.24 -3.94 -2.25
CA GLY A 183 10.86 -4.13 -0.86
C GLY A 183 11.76 -3.39 0.12
N ARG A 184 13.09 -3.42 -0.09
CA ARG A 184 14.04 -2.68 0.75
C ARG A 184 13.85 -1.16 0.66
N ASP A 185 13.64 -0.63 -0.54
CA ASP A 185 13.44 0.80 -0.74
C ASP A 185 12.13 1.28 -0.12
N PHE A 186 11.06 0.49 -0.27
CA PHE A 186 9.80 0.76 0.39
C PHE A 186 9.95 0.75 1.92
N PHE A 187 10.62 -0.27 2.47
CA PHE A 187 10.87 -0.37 3.90
C PHE A 187 11.62 0.86 4.43
N ARG A 188 12.70 1.28 3.78
CA ARG A 188 13.46 2.49 4.16
C ARG A 188 12.59 3.75 4.13
N LEU A 189 11.77 3.91 3.09
CA LEU A 189 10.88 5.06 2.95
C LEU A 189 9.83 5.10 4.07
N SER A 190 9.25 3.94 4.40
CA SER A 190 8.24 3.82 5.45
C SER A 190 8.78 4.18 6.83
N ARG A 191 10.01 3.74 7.15
CA ARG A 191 10.68 4.08 8.41
C ARG A 191 11.00 5.58 8.49
N TYR A 192 11.62 6.15 7.45
CA TYR A 192 11.95 7.57 7.42
C TYR A 192 10.73 8.48 7.62
N ARG A 193 9.60 8.15 6.98
CA ARG A 193 8.36 8.91 7.16
C ARG A 193 7.70 8.72 8.52
N SER A 194 7.87 7.56 9.16
CA SER A 194 7.42 7.36 10.53
C SER A 194 8.18 8.29 11.47
N ASP A 195 9.51 8.28 11.38
CA ASP A 195 10.38 9.12 12.23
C ASP A 195 10.08 10.62 12.05
N TYR A 196 9.76 11.05 10.83
CA TYR A 196 9.37 12.44 10.55
C TYR A 196 8.01 12.81 11.16
N ASN A 197 7.01 11.94 11.02
CA ASN A 197 5.67 12.20 11.58
C ASN A 197 5.69 12.16 13.12
N ASP A 198 6.51 11.31 13.73
CA ASP A 198 6.66 11.26 15.19
C ASP A 198 7.37 12.52 15.71
N THR A 199 8.37 13.03 15.00
CA THR A 199 9.06 14.27 15.38
C THR A 199 8.19 15.52 15.20
N GLU A 200 7.34 15.60 14.17
CA GLU A 200 6.34 16.67 14.08
C GLU A 200 5.25 16.52 15.14
N SER A 201 4.75 15.32 15.42
CA SER A 201 3.74 15.07 16.46
C SER A 201 4.24 15.48 17.86
N VAL A 202 5.51 15.20 18.18
CA VAL A 202 6.16 15.67 19.41
C VAL A 202 6.34 17.19 19.43
N ARG A 203 6.59 17.82 18.28
CA ARG A 203 6.72 19.28 18.15
C ARG A 203 5.40 19.99 18.43
N TRP A 204 4.29 19.48 17.91
CA TRP A 204 2.94 20.00 18.16
C TRP A 204 2.48 19.76 19.61
N SER A 205 2.81 18.61 20.18
CA SER A 205 2.51 18.29 21.59
C SER A 205 3.28 19.16 22.61
N LYS A 206 4.46 19.68 22.23
CA LYS A 206 5.24 20.60 23.08
C LYS A 206 4.75 22.05 22.97
N THR A 207 4.23 22.47 21.81
CA THR A 207 3.66 23.82 21.64
C THR A 207 2.36 24.02 22.40
N ASP A 208 1.56 22.97 22.64
CA ASP A 208 0.33 23.06 23.43
C ASP A 208 0.55 23.05 24.95
N ARG A 209 1.71 22.58 25.44
CA ARG A 209 2.07 22.70 26.87
C ARG A 209 2.66 24.06 27.26
N LEU A 210 2.94 24.93 26.29
CA LEU A 210 3.50 26.27 26.53
C LEU A 210 2.48 27.39 26.43
N ARG A 211 1.19 27.08 26.22
CA ARG A 211 0.10 28.04 26.32
C ARG A 211 -0.69 27.77 27.60
N GLY A 212 -0.08 28.13 28.74
CA GLY A 212 -0.82 28.27 29.99
C GLY A 212 -1.91 29.33 29.83
N SER A 213 -3.09 29.01 30.36
CA SER A 213 -4.24 29.91 30.50
C SER A 213 -3.85 31.25 31.13
N PRO A 214 -4.39 32.38 30.67
CA PRO A 214 -4.58 33.53 31.53
C PRO A 214 -5.99 33.48 32.14
N GLU A 215 -6.02 33.38 33.47
CA GLU A 215 -7.16 33.69 34.31
C GLU A 215 -7.58 35.16 34.16
N GLU A 216 -8.82 35.42 34.58
CA GLU A 216 -9.51 36.71 34.68
C GLU A 216 -8.67 37.84 35.28
N ASN A 217 -8.84 39.06 34.75
CA ASN A 217 -9.05 40.22 35.63
C ASN A 217 -9.77 41.38 34.94
N THR A 218 -10.56 42.06 35.74
CA THR A 218 -11.58 43.07 35.43
C THR A 218 -11.04 44.49 35.21
N ASP A 219 -11.96 45.33 34.71
CA ASP A 219 -12.14 46.77 34.97
C ASP A 219 -11.62 47.85 33.98
N GLU A 220 -12.65 48.59 33.52
CA GLU A 220 -12.78 50.03 33.29
C GLU A 220 -11.77 50.81 32.40
N PHE A 221 -12.27 51.44 31.32
CA PHE A 221 -12.64 52.87 31.28
C PHE A 221 -12.99 53.37 29.85
N TYR A 222 -14.14 54.04 29.76
CA TYR A 222 -14.65 55.05 28.81
C TYR A 222 -13.85 55.47 27.55
N ALA A 223 -14.55 55.49 26.40
CA ALA A 223 -15.09 56.69 25.73
C ALA A 223 -15.19 56.53 24.19
N GLY A 224 -16.40 56.68 23.62
CA GLY A 224 -16.58 57.19 22.25
C GLY A 224 -16.36 58.72 22.20
N PRO A 225 -16.63 59.46 21.09
CA PRO A 225 -17.63 59.12 20.07
C PRO A 225 -17.35 59.56 18.60
N ALA A 226 -18.26 59.11 17.71
CA ALA A 226 -18.95 59.79 16.60
C ALA A 226 -18.25 60.44 15.38
N GLY A 227 -18.85 60.18 14.20
CA GLY A 227 -18.94 61.07 13.02
C GLY A 227 -18.67 60.37 11.69
N ARG A 228 -19.69 59.88 10.92
CA ARG A 228 -20.35 60.55 9.76
C ARG A 228 -19.36 60.97 8.64
N SER A 229 -19.57 60.79 7.34
CA SER A 229 -20.74 60.62 6.45
C SER A 229 -20.16 60.47 5.02
N ASP A 230 -20.57 59.48 4.24
CA ASP A 230 -21.46 59.59 3.06
C ASP A 230 -20.80 59.83 1.68
N VAL A 231 -21.48 59.24 0.69
CA VAL A 231 -21.69 59.60 -0.73
C VAL A 231 -20.79 59.02 -1.85
N ASP A 232 -21.49 58.33 -2.76
CA ASP A 232 -21.36 58.17 -4.23
C ASP A 232 -20.04 57.67 -4.84
N GLY A 233 -20.03 56.75 -5.81
CA GLY A 233 -21.06 56.44 -6.81
C GLY A 233 -20.45 56.66 -8.19
N SER A 234 -20.23 55.59 -8.97
CA SER A 234 -20.32 55.55 -10.44
C SER A 234 -19.67 54.30 -11.04
N ILE A 235 -20.51 53.50 -11.70
CA ILE A 235 -20.18 52.57 -12.79
C ILE A 235 -20.59 53.30 -14.09
N PRO A 236 -19.77 53.29 -15.17
CA PRO A 236 -19.98 52.38 -16.31
C PRO A 236 -18.65 51.85 -16.89
N GLY A 237 -18.49 50.66 -17.44
CA GLY A 237 -19.38 49.88 -18.29
C GLY A 237 -19.02 50.09 -19.76
N ARG A 238 -18.27 49.17 -20.39
CA ARG A 238 -18.58 48.65 -21.75
C ARG A 238 -17.65 47.54 -22.21
N ALA A 239 -18.30 46.52 -22.78
CA ALA A 239 -17.76 45.44 -23.58
C ALA A 239 -17.41 45.87 -25.01
N ARG A 240 -16.42 45.22 -25.62
CA ARG A 240 -16.55 44.32 -26.78
C ARG A 240 -15.21 43.64 -27.08
#